data_AF-A0A956R3W1-F1
#
_entry.id   AF-A0A956R3W1-F1
#
_cell.length_a   1.000
_cell.length_b   1.000
_cell.length_c   1.000
_cell.angle_alpha   90.00
_cell.angle_beta   90.00
_cell.angle_gamma   90.00
#
_symmetry.space_group_name_H-M   'P 1'
#
loop_
_entity.id
_entity.type
_entity.pdbx_description
1 polymer ?
#
loop_
_entity_poly.entity_id
_entity_poly.type
_entity_poly.pdbx_seq_one_letter_code
_entity_poly.pdbx_strand_id
1 'polypeptide(L)'
;NLDTSILIAYKNELIERQRTHNIPQGAMVHLTPKAAAQAAVQLMLRELFIICHEIGHLINGDLEEPGSFSMIPSVPGAYEYVENIDHEKEYRADLAGFEIARLAMDELFSGGTTARADYLLLASTVGLFDELYMLAGGPSSTHPDPLDRAVHLTRQVLGEQAANDLVASYSDPKLLDKVFELSRAILDSGSESSPASPQRP
;
A
#
# COMPACT_ATOMS: atom_id res chain seq x y z
N ASN A 1 -22.39 0.79 -3.14
CA ASN A 1 -22.01 -0.32 -4.04
C ASN A 1 -21.75 -1.54 -3.15
N LEU A 2 -22.41 -2.68 -3.40
CA LEU A 2 -22.33 -3.88 -2.56
C LEU A 2 -20.88 -4.42 -2.44
N ASP A 3 -20.11 -4.35 -3.51
CA ASP A 3 -18.72 -4.81 -3.53
C ASP A 3 -17.81 -3.92 -2.65
N THR A 4 -18.03 -2.61 -2.65
CA THR A 4 -17.29 -1.70 -1.75
C THR A 4 -17.61 -2.00 -0.29
N SER A 5 -18.88 -2.25 0.05
CA SER A 5 -19.26 -2.57 1.43
C SER A 5 -18.69 -3.90 1.90
N ILE A 6 -18.59 -4.92 1.02
CA ILE A 6 -18.04 -6.22 1.41
C ILE A 6 -16.52 -6.17 1.58
N LEU A 7 -15.81 -5.38 0.77
CA LEU A 7 -14.38 -5.11 0.94
C LEU A 7 -14.08 -4.39 2.25
N ILE A 8 -14.89 -3.40 2.62
CA ILE A 8 -14.74 -2.70 3.91
C ILE A 8 -14.96 -3.67 5.07
N ALA A 9 -16.01 -4.50 5.01
CA ALA A 9 -16.27 -5.50 6.04
C ALA A 9 -15.12 -6.51 6.17
N TYR A 10 -14.60 -6.99 5.04
CA TYR A 10 -13.43 -7.88 4.99
C TYR A 10 -12.19 -7.23 5.63
N LYS A 11 -11.87 -5.99 5.26
CA LYS A 11 -10.75 -5.22 5.83
C LYS A 11 -10.89 -5.06 7.36
N ASN A 12 -12.06 -4.63 7.81
CA ASN A 12 -12.31 -4.37 9.23
C ASN A 12 -12.20 -5.66 10.06
N GLU A 13 -12.69 -6.79 9.54
CA GLU A 13 -12.55 -8.08 10.21
C GLU A 13 -11.07 -8.47 10.39
N LEU A 14 -10.24 -8.30 9.36
CA LEU A 14 -8.81 -8.61 9.44
C LEU A 14 -8.09 -7.75 10.49
N ILE A 15 -8.36 -6.44 10.49
CA ILE A 15 -7.78 -5.51 11.47
C ILE A 15 -8.21 -5.87 12.90
N GLU A 16 -9.50 -6.14 13.09
CA GLU A 16 -10.05 -6.52 14.40
C GLU A 16 -9.44 -7.82 14.92
N ARG A 17 -9.30 -8.83 14.07
CA ARG A 17 -8.66 -10.11 14.43
C ARG A 17 -7.20 -9.93 14.79
N GLN A 18 -6.45 -9.17 13.99
CA GLN A 18 -5.04 -8.90 14.27
C GLN A 18 -4.89 -8.20 15.62
N ARG A 19 -5.70 -7.17 15.90
CA ARG A 19 -5.69 -6.46 17.19
C ARG A 19 -6.08 -7.35 18.37
N THR A 20 -7.06 -8.23 18.19
CA THR A 20 -7.65 -9.01 19.31
C THR A 20 -6.84 -10.26 19.62
N HIS A 21 -6.32 -10.95 18.61
CA HIS A 21 -5.69 -12.26 18.76
C HIS A 21 -4.17 -12.24 18.52
N ASN A 22 -3.64 -11.18 17.92
CA ASN A 22 -2.23 -11.03 17.53
C ASN A 22 -1.69 -12.24 16.74
N ILE A 23 -2.56 -12.89 15.97
CA ILE A 23 -2.22 -13.99 15.08
C ILE A 23 -2.86 -13.75 13.71
N PRO A 24 -2.13 -14.00 12.61
CA PRO A 24 -2.69 -13.87 11.28
C PRO A 24 -3.77 -14.94 11.08
N GLN A 25 -5.02 -14.50 11.03
CA GLN A 25 -6.17 -15.33 10.72
C GLN A 25 -6.83 -14.81 9.44
N GLY A 26 -7.20 -15.71 8.55
CA GLY A 26 -7.99 -15.34 7.36
C GLY A 26 -9.34 -14.75 7.76
N ALA A 27 -9.86 -13.85 6.92
CA ALA A 27 -11.21 -13.33 7.08
C ALA A 27 -12.25 -14.44 6.86
N MET A 28 -13.39 -14.33 7.55
CA MET A 28 -14.57 -15.17 7.29
C MET A 28 -15.59 -14.46 6.41
N VAL A 29 -15.43 -13.17 6.12
CA VAL A 29 -16.24 -12.46 5.12
C VAL A 29 -15.97 -13.06 3.73
N HIS A 30 -17.01 -13.67 3.15
CA HIS A 30 -16.95 -14.19 1.79
C HIS A 30 -17.04 -13.03 0.78
N LEU A 31 -15.96 -12.80 0.04
CA LEU A 31 -15.95 -11.81 -1.04
C LEU A 31 -16.75 -12.31 -2.25
N THR A 32 -17.43 -11.39 -2.94
CA THR A 32 -17.93 -11.64 -4.30
C THR A 32 -16.74 -11.89 -5.24
N PRO A 33 -16.91 -12.56 -6.40
CA PRO A 33 -15.81 -12.74 -7.34
C PRO A 33 -15.15 -11.42 -7.77
N LYS A 34 -15.95 -10.35 -7.94
CA LYS A 34 -15.45 -9.01 -8.26
C LYS A 34 -14.65 -8.42 -7.11
N ALA A 35 -15.17 -8.44 -5.89
CA ALA A 35 -14.45 -7.97 -4.71
C ALA A 35 -13.16 -8.77 -4.46
N ALA A 36 -13.18 -10.10 -4.67
CA ALA A 36 -12.01 -10.95 -4.54
C ALA A 36 -10.91 -10.57 -5.54
N ALA A 37 -11.27 -10.32 -6.81
CA ALA A 37 -10.32 -9.85 -7.81
C ALA A 37 -9.73 -8.48 -7.44
N GLN A 38 -10.55 -7.56 -6.95
CA GLN A 38 -10.09 -6.24 -6.48
C GLN A 38 -9.13 -6.37 -5.29
N ALA A 39 -9.46 -7.19 -4.30
CA ALA A 39 -8.60 -7.45 -3.14
C ALA A 39 -7.26 -8.08 -3.56
N ALA A 40 -7.28 -9.04 -4.49
CA ALA A 40 -6.06 -9.67 -5.01
C ALA A 40 -5.14 -8.67 -5.71
N VAL A 41 -5.70 -7.77 -6.53
CA VAL A 41 -4.92 -6.71 -7.20
C VAL A 41 -4.32 -5.76 -6.16
N GLN A 42 -5.10 -5.31 -5.18
CA GLN A 42 -4.58 -4.43 -4.12
C GLN A 42 -3.47 -5.10 -3.32
N LEU A 43 -3.64 -6.37 -2.94
CA LEU A 43 -2.62 -7.12 -2.21
C LEU A 43 -1.32 -7.22 -3.00
N MET A 44 -1.39 -7.62 -4.27
CA MET A 44 -0.23 -7.72 -5.15
C MET A 44 0.51 -6.37 -5.27
N LEU A 45 -0.22 -5.26 -5.42
CA LEU A 45 0.40 -3.93 -5.54
C LEU A 45 1.06 -3.48 -4.23
N ARG A 46 0.46 -3.81 -3.09
CA ARG A 46 1.04 -3.53 -1.77
C ARG A 46 2.28 -4.35 -1.51
N GLU A 47 2.26 -5.63 -1.84
CA GLU A 47 3.43 -6.52 -1.73
C GLU A 47 4.56 -6.04 -2.64
N LEU A 48 4.25 -5.66 -3.88
CA LEU A 48 5.23 -5.06 -4.79
C LEU A 48 5.83 -3.79 -4.19
N PHE A 49 5.00 -2.88 -3.67
CA PHE A 49 5.48 -1.66 -3.03
C PHE A 49 6.39 -1.96 -1.84
N ILE A 50 6.01 -2.88 -0.94
CA ILE A 50 6.83 -3.26 0.23
C ILE A 50 8.20 -3.78 -0.21
N ILE A 51 8.24 -4.71 -1.17
CA ILE A 51 9.51 -5.24 -1.70
C ILE A 51 10.35 -4.11 -2.29
N CYS A 52 9.74 -3.22 -3.08
CA CYS A 52 10.44 -2.10 -3.68
C CYS A 52 10.91 -1.06 -2.65
N HIS A 53 10.17 -0.86 -1.56
CA HIS A 53 10.56 0.00 -0.45
C HIS A 53 11.86 -0.50 0.21
N GLU A 54 11.95 -1.81 0.50
CA GLU A 54 13.19 -2.42 1.01
C GLU A 54 14.37 -2.30 0.03
N ILE A 55 14.10 -2.44 -1.27
CA ILE A 55 15.10 -2.17 -2.32
C ILE A 55 15.49 -0.68 -2.34
N GLY A 56 14.55 0.21 -2.04
CA GLY A 56 14.78 1.64 -1.88
C GLY A 56 15.82 1.91 -0.78
N HIS A 57 15.67 1.29 0.39
CA HIS A 57 16.67 1.35 1.45
C HIS A 57 18.06 0.87 1.00
N LEU A 58 18.10 -0.24 0.26
CA LEU A 58 19.36 -0.76 -0.30
C LEU A 58 20.01 0.26 -1.26
N ILE A 59 19.26 0.84 -2.18
CA ILE A 59 19.77 1.79 -3.18
C ILE A 59 20.20 3.12 -2.52
N ASN A 60 19.48 3.55 -1.49
CA ASN A 60 19.79 4.77 -0.75
C ASN A 60 21.06 4.64 0.13
N GLY A 61 21.62 3.44 0.25
CA GLY A 61 22.75 3.15 1.14
C GLY A 61 22.37 3.15 2.61
N ASP A 62 21.07 3.09 2.94
CA ASP A 62 20.58 3.16 4.33
C ASP A 62 21.05 1.96 5.17
N LEU A 63 21.44 0.87 4.49
CA LEU A 63 21.96 -0.37 5.07
C LEU A 63 23.47 -0.35 5.33
N GLU A 64 24.21 0.68 4.92
CA GLU A 64 25.68 0.71 5.03
C GLU A 64 26.20 1.25 6.38
N GLU A 65 25.30 1.79 7.22
CA GLU A 65 25.67 2.33 8.53
C GLU A 65 25.92 1.20 9.57
N PRO A 66 27.13 1.11 10.17
CA PRO A 66 27.47 0.04 11.12
C PRO A 66 26.63 0.01 12.39
N GLY A 67 25.87 1.07 12.69
CA GLY A 67 24.92 1.15 13.81
C GLY A 67 23.52 0.62 13.49
N SER A 68 23.25 0.27 12.23
CA SER A 68 21.96 -0.26 11.75
C SER A 68 21.81 -1.78 11.98
N PHE A 69 22.86 -2.45 12.48
CA PHE A 69 22.89 -3.88 12.75
C PHE A 69 23.17 -4.17 14.22
N SER A 70 22.24 -4.84 14.91
CA SER A 70 22.47 -5.46 16.21
C SER A 70 21.94 -6.91 16.19
N MET A 71 22.48 -7.81 17.01
CA MET A 71 22.14 -9.24 16.98
C MET A 71 20.73 -9.54 17.50
N ILE A 72 20.00 -10.44 16.83
CA ILE A 72 18.82 -11.12 17.39
C ILE A 72 19.29 -12.02 18.53
N PRO A 73 18.79 -11.86 19.78
CA PRO A 73 19.28 -12.63 20.94
C PRO A 73 19.08 -14.15 20.83
N SER A 74 18.16 -14.60 19.98
CA SER A 74 17.67 -15.98 19.91
C SER A 74 18.10 -16.76 18.67
N VAL A 75 18.79 -16.15 17.70
CA VAL A 75 19.32 -16.84 16.52
C VAL A 75 20.79 -16.49 16.36
N PRO A 76 21.73 -17.40 16.70
CA PRO A 76 23.14 -17.18 16.48
C PRO A 76 23.41 -16.89 15.00
N GLY A 77 23.76 -15.64 14.68
CA GLY A 77 24.10 -15.20 13.32
C GLY A 77 22.98 -14.49 12.54
N ALA A 78 21.80 -14.26 13.13
CA ALA A 78 20.81 -13.37 12.52
C ALA A 78 20.96 -11.96 13.09
N TYR A 79 21.10 -10.98 12.19
CA TYR A 79 21.15 -9.57 12.52
C TYR A 79 19.71 -9.03 12.56
N GLU A 80 19.35 -8.36 13.64
CA GLU A 80 18.13 -7.57 13.79
C GLU A 80 18.43 -6.15 13.32
N TYR A 81 17.52 -5.59 12.52
CA TYR A 81 17.51 -4.16 12.21
C TYR A 81 17.07 -3.41 13.45
N VAL A 82 17.93 -2.54 13.96
CA VAL A 82 17.50 -1.52 14.91
C VAL A 82 17.00 -0.35 14.07
N GLU A 83 15.70 -0.32 13.79
CA GLU A 83 15.05 0.81 13.11
C GLU A 83 15.15 2.05 13.99
N ASN A 84 16.17 2.86 13.70
CA ASN A 84 16.43 4.13 14.36
C ASN A 84 16.30 5.27 13.34
N ILE A 85 15.04 5.71 13.17
CA ILE A 85 14.53 7.09 13.20
C ILE A 85 15.42 8.15 12.53
N ASP A 86 15.60 8.04 11.23
CA ASP A 86 15.50 9.24 10.42
C ASP A 86 14.23 9.09 9.59
N HIS A 87 13.18 9.83 9.93
CA HIS A 87 11.95 9.83 9.14
C HIS A 87 12.25 10.12 7.66
N GLU A 88 13.33 10.85 7.38
CA GLU A 88 13.82 11.11 6.03
C GLU A 88 14.32 9.85 5.31
N LYS A 89 14.90 8.86 6.02
CA LYS A 89 15.27 7.56 5.41
C LYS A 89 14.01 6.84 4.91
N GLU A 90 12.97 6.77 5.74
CA GLU A 90 11.70 6.16 5.37
C GLU A 90 11.03 6.90 4.20
N TYR A 91 10.99 8.24 4.21
CA TYR A 91 10.41 9.00 3.09
C TYR A 91 11.19 8.80 1.78
N ARG A 92 12.53 8.76 1.85
CA ARG A 92 13.36 8.49 0.66
C ARG A 92 13.16 7.07 0.15
N ALA A 93 13.04 6.09 1.05
CA ALA A 93 12.77 4.71 0.67
C ALA A 93 11.36 4.52 0.11
N ASP A 94 10.34 5.20 0.65
CA ASP A 94 8.98 5.25 0.10
C ASP A 94 8.97 5.77 -1.32
N LEU A 95 9.64 6.90 -1.58
CA LEU A 95 9.71 7.51 -2.90
C LEU A 95 10.47 6.61 -3.88
N ALA A 96 11.65 6.11 -3.49
CA ALA A 96 12.44 5.21 -4.33
C ALA A 96 11.67 3.91 -4.63
N GLY A 97 11.06 3.30 -3.62
CA GLY A 97 10.27 2.09 -3.75
C GLY A 97 9.03 2.29 -4.64
N PHE A 98 8.35 3.42 -4.52
CA PHE A 98 7.24 3.76 -5.39
C PHE A 98 7.67 3.86 -6.86
N GLU A 99 8.77 4.57 -7.15
CA GLU A 99 9.28 4.69 -8.52
C GLU A 99 9.73 3.34 -9.11
N ILE A 100 10.36 2.48 -8.33
CA ILE A 100 10.75 1.14 -8.78
C ILE A 100 9.51 0.28 -9.07
N ALA A 101 8.52 0.31 -8.17
CA ALA A 101 7.26 -0.40 -8.37
C ALA A 101 6.52 0.11 -9.62
N ARG A 102 6.53 1.43 -9.85
CA ARG A 102 5.96 2.06 -11.05
C ARG A 102 6.64 1.55 -12.32
N LEU A 103 7.98 1.51 -12.35
CA LEU A 103 8.74 0.98 -13.49
C LEU A 103 8.49 -0.52 -13.71
N ALA A 104 8.36 -1.31 -12.64
CA ALA A 104 8.05 -2.73 -12.73
C ALA A 104 6.64 -2.95 -13.32
N MET A 105 5.66 -2.13 -12.93
CA MET A 105 4.33 -2.16 -13.52
C MET A 105 4.36 -1.81 -15.01
N ASP A 106 5.14 -0.81 -15.42
CA ASP A 106 5.26 -0.45 -16.84
C ASP A 106 5.72 -1.60 -17.72
N GLU A 107 6.73 -2.34 -17.24
CA GLU A 107 7.24 -3.51 -17.94
C GLU A 107 6.19 -4.62 -18.02
N LEU A 108 5.52 -4.91 -16.90
CA LEU A 108 4.49 -5.95 -16.82
C LEU A 108 3.27 -5.68 -17.70
N PHE A 109 2.91 -4.41 -17.91
CA PHE A 109 1.75 -4.03 -18.73
C PHE A 109 2.09 -3.65 -20.18
N SER A 110 3.36 -3.78 -20.60
CA SER A 110 3.82 -3.71 -22.01
C SER A 110 3.23 -2.56 -22.84
N GLY A 111 3.04 -1.37 -22.25
CA GLY A 111 2.27 -0.28 -22.87
C GLY A 111 2.54 1.13 -22.35
N GLY A 112 3.60 1.33 -21.57
CA GLY A 112 3.97 2.62 -20.97
C GLY A 112 3.12 3.01 -19.77
N THR A 113 3.71 3.77 -18.83
CA THR A 113 2.97 4.36 -17.71
C THR A 113 1.82 5.18 -18.27
N THR A 114 0.63 4.65 -18.13
CA THR A 114 -0.55 5.49 -18.16
C THR A 114 -0.67 6.06 -16.77
N ALA A 115 -0.99 7.36 -16.62
CA ALA A 115 -1.28 7.95 -15.31
C ALA A 115 -2.22 7.04 -14.47
N ARG A 116 -3.09 6.30 -15.16
CA ARG A 116 -3.90 5.19 -14.66
C ARG A 116 -3.17 4.23 -13.68
N ALA A 117 -1.97 3.75 -14.04
CA ALA A 117 -1.19 2.80 -13.25
C ALA A 117 -0.65 3.46 -11.97
N ASP A 118 -0.14 4.69 -12.08
CA ASP A 118 0.39 5.47 -10.96
C ASP A 118 -0.69 5.73 -9.91
N TYR A 119 -1.88 6.11 -10.36
CA TYR A 119 -3.03 6.31 -9.49
C TYR A 119 -3.47 5.02 -8.79
N LEU A 120 -3.38 3.87 -9.46
CA LEU A 120 -3.74 2.58 -8.88
C LEU A 120 -2.71 2.10 -7.85
N LEU A 121 -1.42 2.23 -8.16
CA LEU A 121 -0.32 1.93 -7.25
C LEU A 121 -0.39 2.84 -6.02
N LEU A 122 -0.50 4.16 -6.23
CA LEU A 122 -0.57 5.11 -5.13
C LEU A 122 -1.80 4.91 -4.26
N ALA A 123 -2.98 4.66 -4.84
CA ALA A 123 -4.18 4.34 -4.07
C ALA A 123 -3.99 3.07 -3.21
N SER A 124 -3.30 2.06 -3.76
CA SER A 124 -3.03 0.81 -3.05
C SER A 124 -2.02 1.01 -1.91
N THR A 125 -0.97 1.80 -2.15
CA THR A 125 0.04 2.18 -1.15
C THR A 125 -0.55 3.04 -0.04
N VAL A 126 -1.36 4.06 -0.36
CA VAL A 126 -2.06 4.87 0.65
C VAL A 126 -3.04 4.01 1.46
N GLY A 127 -3.73 3.07 0.81
CA GLY A 127 -4.57 2.10 1.51
C GLY A 127 -3.79 1.20 2.48
N LEU A 128 -2.56 0.81 2.15
CA LEU A 128 -1.67 0.10 3.07
C LEU A 128 -1.30 0.98 4.28
N PHE A 129 -0.91 2.24 4.05
CA PHE A 129 -0.60 3.14 5.16
C PHE A 129 -1.80 3.43 6.07
N ASP A 130 -3.00 3.57 5.52
CA ASP A 130 -4.25 3.69 6.30
C ASP A 130 -4.47 2.44 7.18
N GLU A 131 -4.22 1.25 6.63
CA GLU A 131 -4.31 -0.01 7.38
C GLU A 131 -3.27 -0.10 8.50
N LEU A 132 -2.03 0.30 8.22
CA LEU A 132 -0.97 0.37 9.23
C LEU A 132 -1.28 1.42 10.30
N TYR A 133 -1.82 2.58 9.92
CA TYR A 133 -2.24 3.63 10.85
C TYR A 133 -3.32 3.11 11.80
N MET A 134 -4.32 2.40 11.26
CA MET A 134 -5.31 1.73 12.08
C MET A 134 -4.64 0.69 13.00
N LEU A 135 -3.74 -0.14 12.51
CA LEU A 135 -3.09 -1.17 13.35
C LEU A 135 -2.19 -0.59 14.46
N ALA A 136 -1.46 0.49 14.18
CA ALA A 136 -0.47 1.08 15.09
C ALA A 136 -1.05 1.56 16.42
N GLY A 137 -2.34 1.93 16.45
CA GLY A 137 -3.05 2.31 17.68
C GLY A 137 -2.52 3.59 18.36
N GLY A 138 -1.62 4.33 17.70
CA GLY A 138 -1.00 5.57 18.19
C GLY A 138 0.37 5.82 17.56
N PRO A 139 0.98 6.98 17.83
CA PRO A 139 2.31 7.31 17.33
C PRO A 139 3.38 6.36 17.89
N SER A 140 4.27 5.88 17.02
CA SER A 140 5.44 5.09 17.41
C SER A 140 6.64 5.99 17.61
N SER A 141 7.53 5.62 18.54
CA SER A 141 8.83 6.26 18.66
C SER A 141 9.83 5.77 17.61
N THR A 142 9.59 4.61 16.98
CA THR A 142 10.57 3.95 16.09
C THR A 142 10.28 4.13 14.60
N HIS A 143 9.05 4.53 14.23
CA HIS A 143 8.67 4.74 12.84
C HIS A 143 7.87 6.03 12.68
N PRO A 144 8.02 6.73 11.54
CA PRO A 144 7.12 7.83 11.21
C PRO A 144 5.68 7.34 11.15
N ASP A 145 4.76 8.23 11.50
CA ASP A 145 3.33 7.95 11.45
C ASP A 145 2.94 7.53 10.02
N PRO A 146 2.23 6.40 9.83
CA PRO A 146 1.88 5.94 8.49
C PRO A 146 1.07 6.95 7.68
N LEU A 147 0.23 7.78 8.32
CA LEU A 147 -0.48 8.86 7.63
C LEU A 147 0.51 9.90 7.10
N ASP A 148 1.51 10.27 7.89
CA ASP A 148 2.52 11.24 7.47
C ASP A 148 3.34 10.72 6.27
N ARG A 149 3.71 9.43 6.28
CA ARG A 149 4.33 8.77 5.11
C ARG A 149 3.43 8.83 3.87
N ALA A 150 2.15 8.50 4.02
CA ALA A 150 1.18 8.55 2.93
C ALA A 150 1.03 9.96 2.34
N VAL A 151 1.00 10.98 3.20
CA VAL A 151 0.91 12.40 2.82
C VAL A 151 2.18 12.85 2.12
N HIS A 152 3.34 12.48 2.64
CA HIS A 152 4.62 12.80 2.01
C HIS A 152 4.68 12.21 0.59
N LEU A 153 4.41 10.90 0.44
CA LEU A 153 4.43 10.25 -0.86
C LEU A 153 3.40 10.86 -1.83
N THR A 154 2.17 11.10 -1.37
CA THR A 154 1.13 11.73 -2.19
C THR A 154 1.53 13.13 -2.65
N ARG A 155 2.21 13.90 -1.79
CA ARG A 155 2.74 15.23 -2.16
C ARG A 155 3.77 15.13 -3.27
N GLN A 156 4.70 14.18 -3.19
CA GLN A 156 5.75 14.00 -4.19
C GLN A 156 5.18 13.55 -5.55
N VAL A 157 4.17 12.66 -5.54
CA VAL A 157 3.62 12.07 -6.76
C VAL A 157 2.53 12.93 -7.41
N LEU A 158 1.60 13.48 -6.61
CA LEU A 158 0.40 14.19 -7.11
C LEU A 158 0.37 15.68 -6.74
N GLY A 159 1.31 16.17 -5.94
CA GLY A 159 1.42 17.56 -5.53
C GLY A 159 0.66 17.93 -4.25
N GLU A 160 0.88 19.17 -3.79
CA GLU A 160 0.42 19.65 -2.47
C GLU A 160 -1.10 19.56 -2.27
N GLN A 161 -1.89 19.86 -3.31
CA GLN A 161 -3.36 19.85 -3.18
C GLN A 161 -3.90 18.44 -2.92
N ALA A 162 -3.36 17.42 -3.59
CA ALA A 162 -3.77 16.03 -3.38
C ALA A 162 -3.38 15.54 -1.97
N ALA A 163 -2.20 15.95 -1.48
CA ALA A 163 -1.77 15.66 -0.11
C ALA A 163 -2.70 16.29 0.94
N ASN A 164 -3.11 17.55 0.73
CA ASN A 164 -4.07 18.23 1.61
C ASN A 164 -5.45 17.58 1.58
N ASP A 165 -5.93 17.19 0.40
CA ASP A 165 -7.21 16.47 0.25
C ASP A 165 -7.16 15.10 0.94
N LEU A 166 -6.01 14.40 0.90
CA LEU A 166 -5.79 13.15 1.64
C LEU A 166 -5.87 13.35 3.15
N VAL A 167 -5.18 14.35 3.72
CA VAL A 167 -5.26 14.67 5.15
C VAL A 167 -6.71 14.98 5.55
N ALA A 168 -7.39 15.81 4.78
CA ALA A 168 -8.78 16.19 5.05
C ALA A 168 -9.74 14.99 5.00
N SER A 169 -9.40 13.96 4.22
CA SER A 169 -10.23 12.77 4.09
C SER A 169 -10.42 11.95 5.38
N TYR A 170 -9.51 12.10 6.34
CA TYR A 170 -9.63 11.46 7.66
C TYR A 170 -10.76 12.08 8.50
N SER A 171 -11.16 13.31 8.20
CA SER A 171 -12.33 13.97 8.80
C SER A 171 -13.58 13.91 7.91
N ASP A 172 -13.40 13.89 6.59
CA ASP A 172 -14.46 13.72 5.60
C ASP A 172 -14.09 12.65 4.55
N PRO A 173 -14.52 11.40 4.74
CA PRO A 173 -14.15 10.28 3.85
C PRO A 173 -14.50 10.50 2.38
N LYS A 174 -15.43 11.42 2.06
CA LYS A 174 -15.77 11.76 0.67
C LYS A 174 -14.62 12.42 -0.08
N LEU A 175 -13.65 13.03 0.62
CA LEU A 175 -12.49 13.64 -0.01
C LEU A 175 -11.47 12.60 -0.49
N LEU A 176 -11.44 11.40 0.11
CA LEU A 176 -10.59 10.31 -0.37
C LEU A 176 -10.98 9.90 -1.81
N ASP A 177 -12.29 9.92 -2.07
CA ASP A 177 -12.85 9.62 -3.40
C ASP A 177 -12.39 10.62 -4.45
N LYS A 178 -12.16 11.88 -4.05
CA LYS A 178 -11.66 12.95 -4.92
C LYS A 178 -10.17 12.78 -5.23
N VAL A 179 -9.38 12.30 -4.25
CA VAL A 179 -7.94 12.02 -4.43
C VAL A 179 -7.73 10.86 -5.42
N PHE A 180 -8.58 9.84 -5.36
CA PHE A 180 -8.43 8.59 -6.13
C PHE A 180 -9.60 8.33 -7.09
N GLU A 181 -10.24 9.38 -7.59
CA GLU A 181 -11.41 9.27 -8.49
C GLU A 181 -11.08 8.46 -9.75
N LEU A 182 -9.88 8.70 -10.30
CA LEU A 182 -9.32 7.93 -11.41
C LEU A 182 -9.18 6.45 -11.04
N SER A 183 -8.55 6.11 -9.91
CA SER A 183 -8.38 4.72 -9.42
C SER A 183 -9.71 3.98 -9.29
N ARG A 184 -10.77 4.66 -8.85
CA ARG A 184 -12.11 4.07 -8.75
C ARG A 184 -12.72 3.78 -10.11
N ALA A 185 -12.69 4.76 -11.03
CA ALA A 185 -13.17 4.57 -12.40
C ALA A 185 -12.43 3.41 -13.12
N ILE A 186 -11.16 3.20 -12.77
CA ILE A 186 -10.32 2.12 -13.30
C ILE A 186 -10.79 0.75 -12.82
N LEU A 187 -11.01 0.61 -11.51
CA LEU A 187 -11.49 -0.63 -10.90
C LEU A 187 -12.92 -0.98 -11.32
N ASP A 188 -13.74 0.03 -11.65
CA ASP A 188 -15.11 -0.16 -12.12
C ASP A 188 -15.17 -0.52 -13.62
N SER A 189 -14.32 0.10 -14.46
CA SER A 189 -14.28 -0.15 -15.93
C SER A 189 -13.71 -1.51 -16.34
N GLY A 190 -12.93 -2.18 -15.48
CA GLY A 190 -12.43 -3.53 -15.73
C GLY A 190 -13.50 -4.63 -15.76
N SER A 191 -14.78 -4.31 -15.46
CA SER A 191 -15.88 -5.27 -15.38
C SER A 191 -16.73 -5.43 -16.66
N GLU A 192 -16.49 -4.64 -17.71
CA GLU A 192 -17.28 -4.71 -18.96
C GLU A 192 -16.67 -5.61 -20.05
N SER A 193 -15.42 -6.05 -19.90
CA SER A 193 -14.77 -6.95 -20.86
C SER A 193 -14.66 -8.36 -20.31
N SER A 194 -15.76 -9.08 -20.24
CA SER A 194 -15.70 -10.55 -20.22
C SER A 194 -15.51 -10.99 -21.67
N PRO A 195 -14.32 -11.46 -22.11
CA PRO A 195 -14.20 -12.00 -23.45
C PRO A 195 -15.14 -13.21 -23.55
N ALA A 196 -16.04 -13.17 -24.54
CA ALA A 196 -16.88 -14.30 -24.88
C ALA A 196 -15.99 -15.54 -24.97
N SER A 197 -16.32 -16.58 -24.22
CA SER A 197 -15.58 -17.83 -24.25
C SER A 197 -15.43 -18.29 -25.70
N PRO A 198 -14.22 -18.60 -26.19
CA PRO A 198 -14.08 -19.11 -27.53
C PRO A 198 -14.87 -20.40 -27.63
N GLN A 199 -15.89 -20.41 -28.50
CA GLN A 199 -16.59 -21.63 -28.87
C GLN A 199 -15.53 -22.58 -29.43
N ARG A 200 -15.30 -23.70 -28.72
CA ARG A 200 -14.41 -24.74 -29.21
C ARG A 200 -15.00 -25.34 -30.49
N PRO A 201 -14.19 -25.58 -31.52
CA PRO A 201 -14.61 -26.29 -32.73
C PRO A 201 -14.99 -27.75 -32.43
#